data_AF-E1TGL3-F1
#
_entry.id   AF-E1TGL3-F1
#
_cell.length_a   1.000
_cell.length_b   1.000
_cell.length_c   1.000
_cell.angle_alpha   90.00
_cell.angle_beta   90.00
_cell.angle_gamma   90.00
#
_symmetry.space_group_name_H-M   'P 1'
#
loop_
_entity.id
_entity.type
_entity.pdbx_description
1 polymer ?
#
loop_
_entity_poly.entity_id
_entity_poly.type
_entity_poly.pdbx_seq_one_letter_code
_entity_poly.pdbx_strand_id
1 'polypeptide(L)'
;MDSLLAAARLGDPVAHTASKGWMIAGLIGGALLGAAVVALTGGTALIALAAVAAGAAAGGGIGEVLGTMSWAPRHVTGSLISGSPNVFINSRSAIRAHISNGLCNDHSGAPQVVAQGSSTVFINSQPASRKEDMLACSAVISDGSPNVFIGGARQTTDDISPEVPAWMNWAMLGVGIAAAVVLAGPVVGLIGAAGGFLGGELGFAVGGAVFGEGSDGQKWSMLGGSLVGGGLAGKGAGMLEAPKEPVPVAVLETPKEPVAAPVSRFDYTVDKVPADLEPNSAGVYGYMPKEGTEFHQSKWGVDWTDREATAGATAKRISYHEGMEQKEAWIADQRSAGVPDEQIARQITNSRNADRLSYYTEEQLPGVYARNLARYGDKMGPSYEYLIESGKTPQQIIQSATRTNPSMDILTGIAKVK
;
A
#
# COMPACT_ATOMS: atom_id res chain seq x y z
N MET A 1 1.47 -17.42 -25.60
CA MET A 1 0.23 -18.21 -25.67
C MET A 1 -0.92 -17.28 -25.34
N ASP A 2 -1.91 -17.14 -26.21
CA ASP A 2 -3.06 -16.27 -25.96
C ASP A 2 -3.95 -16.87 -24.86
N SER A 3 -3.91 -16.30 -23.66
CA SER A 3 -4.72 -16.77 -22.54
C SER A 3 -6.21 -16.46 -22.80
N LEU A 4 -7.04 -17.50 -22.68
CA LEU A 4 -8.49 -17.35 -22.61
C LEU A 4 -8.84 -16.84 -21.22
N LEU A 5 -9.36 -15.61 -21.12
CA LEU A 5 -9.74 -15.00 -19.85
C LEU A 5 -11.25 -14.78 -19.81
N ALA A 6 -11.82 -14.87 -18.61
CA ALA A 6 -13.26 -14.68 -18.40
C ALA A 6 -13.70 -13.31 -18.92
N ALA A 7 -14.77 -13.26 -19.71
CA ALA A 7 -15.25 -12.01 -20.29
C ALA A 7 -15.80 -11.07 -19.20
N ALA A 8 -15.41 -9.80 -19.22
CA ALA A 8 -15.88 -8.82 -18.25
C ALA A 8 -17.28 -8.30 -18.60
N ARG A 9 -18.10 -8.07 -17.57
CA ARG A 9 -19.51 -7.70 -17.67
C ARG A 9 -19.84 -6.52 -16.75
N LEU A 10 -20.91 -5.81 -17.08
CA LEU A 10 -21.45 -4.72 -16.26
C LEU A 10 -21.70 -5.19 -14.82
N GLY A 11 -21.10 -4.50 -13.85
CA GLY A 11 -21.16 -4.79 -12.42
C GLY A 11 -20.06 -5.71 -11.90
N ASP A 12 -19.17 -6.23 -12.76
CA ASP A 12 -18.06 -7.06 -12.29
C ASP A 12 -17.11 -6.17 -11.45
N PRO A 13 -16.59 -6.72 -10.33
CA PRO A 13 -15.74 -5.97 -9.40
C PRO A 13 -14.40 -5.57 -10.05
N VAL A 14 -13.89 -4.43 -9.59
CA VAL A 14 -12.51 -4.00 -9.86
C VAL A 14 -11.74 -3.90 -8.55
N ALA A 15 -10.45 -4.19 -8.61
CA ALA A 15 -9.60 -4.27 -7.42
C ALA A 15 -8.22 -3.69 -7.67
N HIS A 16 -7.64 -3.08 -6.64
CA HIS A 16 -6.23 -2.72 -6.62
C HIS A 16 -5.39 -3.84 -6.03
N THR A 17 -4.10 -3.83 -6.36
CA THR A 17 -3.14 -4.69 -5.70
C THR A 17 -2.75 -4.11 -4.34
N ALA A 18 -2.07 -4.89 -3.51
CA ALA A 18 -1.51 -4.41 -2.25
C ALA A 18 -0.07 -3.89 -2.42
N SER A 19 0.30 -3.42 -3.62
CA SER A 19 1.71 -3.20 -4.00
C SER A 19 2.44 -2.22 -3.09
N LYS A 20 1.75 -1.16 -2.63
CA LYS A 20 2.31 -0.21 -1.65
C LYS A 20 2.59 -0.86 -0.29
N GLY A 21 1.71 -1.75 0.17
CA GLY A 21 1.90 -2.48 1.43
C GLY A 21 3.09 -3.44 1.36
N TRP A 22 3.21 -4.17 0.26
CA TRP A 22 4.36 -5.05 0.01
C TRP A 22 5.68 -4.29 -0.15
N MET A 23 5.66 -3.07 -0.70
CA MET A 23 6.83 -2.19 -0.75
C MET A 23 7.33 -1.83 0.65
N ILE A 24 6.43 -1.45 1.56
CA ILE A 24 6.78 -1.15 2.96
C ILE A 24 7.30 -2.40 3.67
N ALA A 25 6.64 -3.54 3.48
CA ALA A 25 7.06 -4.81 4.06
C ALA A 25 8.46 -5.23 3.55
N GLY A 26 8.74 -5.04 2.27
CA GLY A 26 10.04 -5.31 1.66
C GLY A 26 11.15 -4.44 2.26
N LEU A 27 10.89 -3.16 2.49
CA LEU A 27 11.84 -2.24 3.13
C LEU A 27 12.18 -2.68 4.56
N ILE A 28 11.16 -2.96 5.38
CA ILE A 28 11.34 -3.39 6.77
C ILE A 28 12.07 -4.74 6.83
N GLY A 29 11.63 -5.71 6.03
CA GLY A 29 12.25 -7.03 5.96
C GLY A 29 13.71 -6.97 5.53
N GLY A 30 14.03 -6.14 4.52
CA GLY A 30 15.39 -5.91 4.07
C GLY A 30 16.29 -5.31 5.16
N ALA A 31 15.78 -4.31 5.90
CA ALA A 31 16.53 -3.70 7.01
C ALA A 31 16.80 -4.69 8.14
N LEU A 32 15.81 -5.49 8.53
CA LEU A 32 15.96 -6.52 9.58
C LEU A 32 16.94 -7.62 9.17
N LEU A 33 16.88 -8.09 7.93
CA LEU A 33 17.84 -9.06 7.39
C LEU A 33 19.26 -8.48 7.36
N GLY A 34 19.41 -7.22 6.95
CA GLY A 34 20.68 -6.50 6.99
C GLY A 34 21.26 -6.46 8.41
N ALA A 35 20.47 -6.04 9.40
CA ALA A 35 20.87 -5.98 10.80
C ALA A 35 21.26 -7.37 11.37
N ALA A 36 20.49 -8.42 11.06
CA ALA A 36 20.78 -9.78 11.49
C ALA A 36 22.11 -10.29 10.90
N VAL A 37 22.37 -10.02 9.61
CA VAL A 37 23.64 -10.41 8.96
C VAL A 37 24.82 -9.66 9.57
N VAL A 38 24.67 -8.38 9.93
CA VAL A 38 25.71 -7.63 10.66
C VAL A 38 26.02 -8.32 11.99
N ALA A 39 24.99 -8.61 12.78
CA ALA A 39 25.12 -9.22 14.10
C ALA A 39 25.77 -10.61 14.05
N LEU A 40 25.43 -11.43 13.04
CA LEU A 40 25.90 -12.81 12.94
C LEU A 40 27.30 -12.95 12.30
N THR A 41 27.66 -12.05 11.39
CA THR A 41 28.88 -12.20 10.57
C THR A 41 29.97 -11.16 10.86
N GLY A 42 29.73 -10.27 11.83
CA GLY A 42 30.62 -9.14 12.11
C GLY A 42 30.76 -8.20 10.90
N GLY A 43 29.75 -8.19 10.02
CA GLY A 43 29.72 -7.40 8.78
C GLY A 43 30.49 -7.98 7.60
N THR A 44 31.15 -9.13 7.73
CA THR A 44 31.93 -9.73 6.62
C THR A 44 31.06 -10.18 5.43
N ALA A 45 29.79 -10.55 5.67
CA ALA A 45 28.85 -10.91 4.61
C ALA A 45 28.04 -9.72 4.06
N LEU A 46 28.21 -8.51 4.62
CA LEU A 46 27.44 -7.32 4.22
C LEU A 46 27.71 -6.89 2.78
N ILE A 47 28.94 -7.06 2.29
CA ILE A 47 29.33 -6.61 0.95
C ILE A 47 28.52 -7.37 -0.11
N ALA A 48 28.44 -8.70 0.02
CA ALA A 48 27.65 -9.54 -0.87
C ALA A 48 26.15 -9.27 -0.72
N LEU A 49 25.66 -9.12 0.52
CA LEU A 49 24.25 -8.83 0.79
C LEU A 49 23.81 -7.47 0.23
N ALA A 50 24.66 -6.45 0.37
CA ALA A 50 24.43 -5.10 -0.12
C ALA A 50 24.31 -5.06 -1.65
N ALA A 51 25.19 -5.76 -2.35
CA ALA A 51 25.13 -5.86 -3.81
C ALA A 51 23.88 -6.61 -4.29
N VAL A 52 23.47 -7.67 -3.58
CA VAL A 52 22.23 -8.42 -3.85
C VAL A 52 21.00 -7.56 -3.57
N ALA A 53 20.98 -6.80 -2.48
CA ALA A 53 19.87 -5.91 -2.11
C ALA A 53 19.72 -4.74 -3.09
N ALA A 54 20.84 -4.11 -3.50
CA ALA A 54 20.83 -3.10 -4.55
C ALA A 54 20.36 -3.66 -5.89
N GLY A 55 20.77 -4.89 -6.22
CA GLY A 55 20.27 -5.58 -7.42
C GLY A 55 18.77 -5.85 -7.35
N ALA A 56 18.25 -6.29 -6.20
CA ALA A 56 16.82 -6.48 -5.98
C ALA A 56 16.02 -5.19 -6.15
N ALA A 57 16.55 -4.06 -5.67
CA ALA A 57 15.92 -2.75 -5.82
C ALA A 57 15.93 -2.27 -7.29
N ALA A 58 16.99 -2.58 -8.05
CA ALA A 58 17.11 -2.24 -9.47
C ALA A 58 16.19 -3.08 -10.37
N GLY A 59 15.89 -4.30 -9.95
CA GLY A 59 15.04 -5.26 -10.67
C GLY A 59 13.53 -5.10 -10.49
N GLY A 60 13.04 -3.92 -10.13
CA GLY A 60 11.61 -3.68 -9.87
C GLY A 60 11.17 -3.91 -8.43
N GLY A 61 12.09 -4.13 -7.48
CA GLY A 61 11.79 -4.16 -6.04
C GLY A 61 10.98 -5.38 -5.57
N ILE A 62 11.41 -6.01 -4.48
CA ILE A 62 10.73 -7.21 -3.94
C ILE A 62 9.25 -6.93 -3.64
N GLY A 63 8.93 -5.74 -3.11
CA GLY A 63 7.56 -5.39 -2.74
C GLY A 63 6.61 -5.25 -3.93
N GLU A 64 7.02 -4.58 -4.99
CA GLU A 64 6.18 -4.43 -6.20
C GLU A 64 6.04 -5.77 -6.94
N VAL A 65 7.12 -6.56 -7.01
CA VAL A 65 7.06 -7.92 -7.55
C VAL A 65 6.05 -8.76 -6.77
N LEU A 66 6.12 -8.79 -5.44
CA LEU A 66 5.19 -9.55 -4.60
C LEU A 66 3.76 -9.01 -4.68
N GLY A 67 3.59 -7.68 -4.70
CA GLY A 67 2.29 -7.04 -4.74
C GLY A 67 1.51 -7.27 -6.03
N THR A 68 2.21 -7.45 -7.15
CA THR A 68 1.59 -7.70 -8.46
C THR A 68 1.37 -9.18 -8.76
N MET A 69 1.73 -10.11 -7.86
CA MET A 69 1.53 -11.55 -8.06
C MET A 69 0.05 -11.91 -8.11
N SER A 70 -0.29 -13.00 -8.81
CA SER A 70 -1.67 -13.47 -8.89
C SER A 70 -2.25 -13.86 -7.53
N TRP A 71 -1.41 -14.36 -6.60
CA TRP A 71 -1.77 -14.72 -5.23
C TRP A 71 -1.79 -13.54 -4.25
N ALA A 72 -1.25 -12.37 -4.64
CA ALA A 72 -1.19 -11.22 -3.76
C ALA A 72 -2.61 -10.77 -3.38
N PRO A 73 -2.85 -10.39 -2.11
CA PRO A 73 -4.14 -9.85 -1.71
C PRO A 73 -4.51 -8.66 -2.59
N ARG A 74 -5.76 -8.67 -3.06
CA ARG A 74 -6.38 -7.55 -3.77
C ARG A 74 -7.61 -7.14 -2.99
N HIS A 75 -7.81 -5.84 -2.82
CA HIS A 75 -9.02 -5.31 -2.22
C HIS A 75 -9.93 -4.79 -3.31
N VAL A 76 -11.22 -5.14 -3.24
CA VAL A 76 -12.22 -4.68 -4.20
C VAL A 76 -12.50 -3.20 -3.93
N THR A 77 -12.19 -2.36 -4.92
CA THR A 77 -12.29 -0.91 -4.82
C THR A 77 -13.52 -0.36 -5.54
N GLY A 78 -14.20 -1.17 -6.35
CA GLY A 78 -15.46 -0.78 -6.96
C GLY A 78 -15.96 -1.78 -8.00
N SER A 79 -16.65 -1.30 -9.02
CA SER A 79 -17.22 -2.15 -10.07
C SER A 79 -17.39 -1.43 -11.41
N LEU A 80 -17.54 -2.21 -12.47
CA LEU A 80 -17.81 -1.72 -13.82
C LEU A 80 -19.24 -1.19 -13.94
N ILE A 81 -19.43 0.04 -14.40
CA ILE A 81 -20.73 0.73 -14.39
C ILE A 81 -21.27 1.08 -15.78
N SER A 82 -20.47 0.89 -16.84
CA SER A 82 -20.90 1.12 -18.22
C SER A 82 -20.42 0.01 -19.14
N GLY A 83 -21.29 -0.46 -20.04
CA GLY A 83 -21.02 -1.58 -20.95
C GLY A 83 -21.60 -1.34 -22.35
N SER A 84 -21.59 -2.39 -23.18
CA SER A 84 -22.23 -2.39 -24.50
C SER A 84 -23.76 -2.23 -24.38
N PRO A 85 -24.39 -1.43 -25.26
CA PRO A 85 -25.85 -1.27 -25.27
C PRO A 85 -26.59 -2.46 -25.91
N ASN A 86 -25.90 -3.33 -26.67
CA ASN A 86 -26.55 -4.38 -27.46
C ASN A 86 -25.83 -5.74 -27.45
N VAL A 87 -24.64 -5.85 -26.87
CA VAL A 87 -23.95 -7.12 -26.67
C VAL A 87 -23.95 -7.47 -25.19
N PHE A 88 -24.55 -8.60 -24.87
CA PHE A 88 -24.73 -9.08 -23.50
C PHE A 88 -24.04 -10.43 -23.33
N ILE A 89 -23.39 -10.61 -22.18
CA ILE A 89 -22.76 -11.86 -21.77
C ILE A 89 -23.45 -12.27 -20.47
N ASN A 90 -24.15 -13.41 -20.47
CA ASN A 90 -24.97 -13.85 -19.35
C ASN A 90 -25.93 -12.74 -18.86
N SER A 91 -26.66 -12.14 -19.80
CA SER A 91 -27.66 -11.08 -19.54
C SER A 91 -27.12 -9.79 -18.91
N ARG A 92 -25.80 -9.59 -18.87
CA ARG A 92 -25.16 -8.36 -18.42
C ARG A 92 -24.38 -7.76 -19.58
N SER A 93 -24.40 -6.43 -19.73
CA SER A 93 -23.71 -5.76 -20.83
C SER A 93 -22.22 -6.12 -20.84
N ALA A 94 -21.70 -6.47 -22.02
CA ALA A 94 -20.27 -6.77 -22.18
C ALA A 94 -19.42 -5.49 -22.04
N ILE A 95 -18.22 -5.62 -21.50
CA ILE A 95 -17.34 -4.47 -21.25
C ILE A 95 -16.36 -4.26 -22.40
N ARG A 96 -16.09 -2.99 -22.71
CA ARG A 96 -15.27 -2.55 -23.83
C ARG A 96 -14.20 -1.59 -23.34
N ALA A 97 -12.95 -1.78 -23.75
CA ALA A 97 -11.87 -0.82 -23.46
C ALA A 97 -12.20 0.58 -24.01
N HIS A 98 -11.52 1.67 -23.64
CA HIS A 98 -11.71 3.06 -24.10
C HIS A 98 -13.06 3.74 -23.84
N ILE A 99 -14.15 2.99 -23.67
CA ILE A 99 -15.51 3.57 -23.60
C ILE A 99 -16.32 3.08 -22.41
N SER A 100 -16.10 1.85 -21.93
CA SER A 100 -16.68 1.42 -20.67
C SER A 100 -15.98 2.09 -19.51
N ASN A 101 -16.72 2.29 -18.43
CA ASN A 101 -16.23 2.96 -17.23
C ASN A 101 -16.48 2.07 -16.00
N GLY A 102 -15.62 2.21 -15.00
CA GLY A 102 -15.78 1.63 -13.67
C GLY A 102 -15.62 2.67 -12.56
N LEU A 103 -16.24 2.41 -11.42
CA LEU A 103 -16.01 3.17 -10.20
C LEU A 103 -14.83 2.57 -9.45
N CYS A 104 -13.97 3.41 -8.90
CA CYS A 104 -12.86 3.03 -8.04
C CYS A 104 -12.83 3.97 -6.83
N ASN A 105 -12.94 3.42 -5.63
CA ASN A 105 -13.02 4.18 -4.38
C ASN A 105 -11.65 4.65 -3.85
N ASP A 106 -10.55 4.16 -4.42
CA ASP A 106 -9.18 4.54 -4.02
C ASP A 106 -8.73 5.87 -4.65
N HIS A 107 -9.53 6.43 -5.55
CA HIS A 107 -9.27 7.70 -6.21
C HIS A 107 -10.52 8.59 -6.15
N SER A 108 -10.33 9.88 -5.90
CA SER A 108 -11.41 10.85 -6.02
C SER A 108 -11.67 11.20 -7.49
N GLY A 109 -12.91 11.53 -7.82
CA GLY A 109 -13.28 12.09 -9.12
C GLY A 109 -14.11 11.17 -10.01
N ALA A 110 -13.98 11.38 -11.33
CA ALA A 110 -14.81 10.75 -12.34
C ALA A 110 -14.58 9.23 -12.43
N PRO A 111 -15.57 8.47 -12.93
CA PRO A 111 -15.40 7.06 -13.28
C PRO A 111 -14.17 6.84 -14.15
N GLN A 112 -13.45 5.76 -13.88
CA GLN A 112 -12.23 5.40 -14.57
C GLN A 112 -12.56 4.61 -15.83
N VAL A 113 -11.98 5.01 -16.96
CA VAL A 113 -12.16 4.30 -18.22
C VAL A 113 -11.47 2.94 -18.15
N VAL A 114 -12.09 1.92 -18.74
CA VAL A 114 -11.44 0.62 -18.92
C VAL A 114 -10.38 0.77 -20.01
N ALA A 115 -9.11 0.64 -19.67
CA ALA A 115 -8.00 0.98 -20.55
C ALA A 115 -7.47 -0.21 -21.37
N GLN A 116 -7.92 -1.44 -21.08
CA GLN A 116 -7.40 -2.65 -21.70
C GLN A 116 -8.49 -3.62 -22.17
N GLY A 117 -8.16 -4.38 -23.21
CA GLY A 117 -9.00 -5.44 -23.74
C GLY A 117 -8.25 -6.40 -24.68
N SER A 118 -9.00 -7.21 -25.41
CA SER A 118 -8.46 -8.14 -26.41
C SER A 118 -8.05 -7.44 -27.72
N SER A 119 -6.84 -7.73 -28.20
CA SER A 119 -6.34 -7.29 -29.51
C SER A 119 -7.06 -7.94 -30.71
N THR A 120 -7.79 -9.04 -30.50
CA THR A 120 -8.40 -9.83 -31.58
C THR A 120 -9.93 -9.88 -31.52
N VAL A 121 -10.53 -9.60 -30.36
CA VAL A 121 -11.98 -9.66 -30.17
C VAL A 121 -12.51 -8.27 -29.86
N PHE A 122 -13.43 -7.81 -30.71
CA PHE A 122 -14.00 -6.46 -30.64
C PHE A 122 -15.50 -6.53 -30.41
N ILE A 123 -16.02 -5.68 -29.53
CA ILE A 123 -17.44 -5.48 -29.27
C ILE A 123 -17.76 -4.04 -29.62
N ASN A 124 -18.68 -3.82 -30.57
CA ASN A 124 -18.98 -2.50 -31.12
C ASN A 124 -17.71 -1.71 -31.52
N SER A 125 -16.83 -2.35 -32.27
CA SER A 125 -15.55 -1.80 -32.77
C SER A 125 -14.50 -1.47 -31.72
N GLN A 126 -14.65 -1.97 -30.50
CA GLN A 126 -13.72 -1.70 -29.41
C GLN A 126 -13.23 -3.01 -28.75
N PRO A 127 -11.96 -3.14 -28.34
CA PRO A 127 -11.44 -4.31 -27.66
C PRO A 127 -12.33 -4.77 -26.52
N ALA A 128 -12.68 -6.06 -26.52
CA ALA A 128 -13.48 -6.66 -25.47
C ALA A 128 -12.64 -6.87 -24.21
N SER A 129 -13.07 -6.32 -23.08
CA SER A 129 -12.34 -6.43 -21.81
C SER A 129 -12.66 -7.71 -21.07
N ARG A 130 -11.70 -8.17 -20.26
CA ARG A 130 -11.71 -9.46 -19.60
C ARG A 130 -11.26 -9.31 -18.15
N LYS A 131 -11.41 -10.39 -17.38
CA LYS A 131 -10.71 -10.54 -16.11
C LYS A 131 -9.21 -10.30 -16.32
N GLU A 132 -8.58 -9.65 -15.36
CA GLU A 132 -7.18 -9.19 -15.38
C GLU A 132 -6.87 -7.98 -16.30
N ASP A 133 -7.82 -7.47 -17.09
CA ASP A 133 -7.63 -6.22 -17.83
C ASP A 133 -7.80 -5.00 -16.90
N MET A 134 -7.05 -3.93 -17.17
CA MET A 134 -6.95 -2.76 -16.30
C MET A 134 -7.84 -1.58 -16.73
N LEU A 135 -8.19 -0.77 -15.74
CA LEU A 135 -8.72 0.58 -15.89
C LEU A 135 -7.58 1.59 -15.92
N ALA A 136 -7.86 2.83 -16.33
CA ALA A 136 -6.88 3.92 -16.41
C ALA A 136 -6.22 4.24 -15.06
N CYS A 137 -6.86 3.91 -13.93
CA CYS A 137 -6.26 4.07 -12.61
C CYS A 137 -5.33 2.91 -12.20
N SER A 138 -5.12 1.90 -13.04
CA SER A 138 -4.47 0.60 -12.76
C SER A 138 -5.28 -0.39 -11.91
N ALA A 139 -6.54 -0.10 -11.58
CA ALA A 139 -7.43 -1.11 -11.00
C ALA A 139 -7.64 -2.24 -12.02
N VAL A 140 -7.63 -3.48 -11.55
CA VAL A 140 -7.78 -4.69 -12.36
C VAL A 140 -9.22 -5.19 -12.24
N ILE A 141 -9.80 -5.65 -13.36
CA ILE A 141 -11.08 -6.36 -13.34
C ILE A 141 -10.88 -7.72 -12.66
N SER A 142 -11.42 -7.89 -11.45
CA SER A 142 -11.08 -9.01 -10.57
C SER A 142 -11.96 -10.25 -10.77
N ASP A 143 -13.12 -10.10 -11.41
CA ASP A 143 -14.01 -11.20 -11.74
C ASP A 143 -14.63 -11.03 -13.14
N GLY A 144 -15.21 -12.10 -13.68
CA GLY A 144 -15.75 -12.13 -15.03
C GLY A 144 -16.84 -13.18 -15.21
N SER A 145 -17.14 -13.50 -16.46
CA SER A 145 -18.10 -14.53 -16.83
C SER A 145 -17.64 -15.94 -16.43
N PRO A 146 -18.50 -16.77 -15.80
CA PRO A 146 -18.11 -18.12 -15.38
C PRO A 146 -17.94 -19.12 -16.54
N ASN A 147 -18.46 -18.80 -17.73
CA ASN A 147 -18.56 -19.74 -18.85
C ASN A 147 -18.32 -19.11 -20.24
N VAL A 148 -17.99 -17.81 -20.30
CA VAL A 148 -17.64 -17.14 -21.56
C VAL A 148 -16.24 -16.57 -21.42
N PHE A 149 -15.35 -17.01 -22.30
CA PHE A 149 -13.94 -16.64 -22.29
C PHE A 149 -13.56 -15.97 -23.60
N ILE A 150 -12.72 -14.94 -23.52
CA ILE A 150 -12.25 -14.15 -24.66
C ILE A 150 -10.73 -14.28 -24.74
N GLY A 151 -10.24 -14.66 -25.92
CA GLY A 151 -8.80 -14.83 -26.19
C GLY A 151 -8.14 -13.58 -26.75
N GLY A 152 -6.88 -13.73 -27.15
CA GLY A 152 -6.05 -12.70 -27.78
C GLY A 152 -5.15 -11.97 -26.79
N ALA A 153 -4.02 -11.46 -27.29
CA ALA A 153 -3.10 -10.63 -26.52
C ALA A 153 -3.80 -9.37 -25.98
N ARG A 154 -3.27 -8.84 -24.87
CA ARG A 154 -3.79 -7.62 -24.24
C ARG A 154 -3.41 -6.39 -25.07
N GLN A 155 -4.40 -5.59 -25.40
CA GLN A 155 -4.24 -4.29 -26.04
C GLN A 155 -4.59 -3.19 -25.03
N THR A 156 -3.67 -2.24 -24.85
CA THR A 156 -3.91 -1.01 -24.08
C THR A 156 -4.42 0.07 -25.03
N THR A 157 -5.58 0.64 -24.74
CA THR A 157 -6.23 1.67 -25.55
C THR A 157 -6.08 3.07 -24.97
N ASP A 158 -5.81 3.17 -23.66
CA ASP A 158 -5.73 4.42 -22.92
C ASP A 158 -4.56 4.37 -21.94
N ASP A 159 -4.05 5.54 -21.55
CA ASP A 159 -2.95 5.63 -20.59
C ASP A 159 -3.38 5.08 -19.22
N ILE A 160 -2.51 4.25 -18.65
CA ILE A 160 -2.71 3.63 -17.34
C ILE A 160 -1.77 4.30 -16.35
N SER A 161 -2.34 4.92 -15.33
CA SER A 161 -1.62 5.48 -14.19
C SER A 161 -1.16 4.33 -13.29
N PRO A 162 0.16 4.11 -13.13
CA PRO A 162 0.67 3.01 -12.31
C PRO A 162 0.26 3.15 -10.83
N GLU A 163 -0.02 2.04 -10.18
CA GLU A 163 -0.43 2.01 -8.77
C GLU A 163 0.66 2.58 -7.83
N VAL A 164 1.92 2.27 -8.16
CA VAL A 164 3.11 2.88 -7.56
C VAL A 164 3.69 3.89 -8.56
N PRO A 165 3.69 5.19 -8.24
CA PRO A 165 4.27 6.19 -9.13
C PRO A 165 5.76 5.94 -9.39
N ALA A 166 6.22 6.18 -10.62
CA ALA A 166 7.60 5.92 -11.02
C ALA A 166 8.65 6.63 -10.13
N TRP A 167 8.35 7.84 -9.64
CA TRP A 167 9.26 8.57 -8.75
C TRP A 167 9.49 7.83 -7.42
N MET A 168 8.50 7.09 -6.93
CA MET A 168 8.62 6.27 -5.72
C MET A 168 9.54 5.07 -5.99
N ASN A 169 9.41 4.42 -7.14
CA ASN A 169 10.32 3.34 -7.54
C ASN A 169 11.76 3.83 -7.68
N TRP A 170 11.98 5.01 -8.29
CA TRP A 170 13.30 5.63 -8.35
C TRP A 170 13.86 6.02 -6.99
N ALA A 171 13.01 6.51 -6.07
CA ALA A 171 13.42 6.81 -4.71
C ALA A 171 13.85 5.55 -3.95
N MET A 172 13.09 4.46 -4.07
CA MET A 172 13.41 3.17 -3.44
C MET A 172 14.69 2.56 -4.01
N LEU A 173 14.90 2.66 -5.33
CA LEU A 173 16.17 2.30 -5.95
C LEU A 173 17.32 3.13 -5.38
N GLY A 174 17.14 4.45 -5.27
CA GLY A 174 18.11 5.36 -4.68
C GLY A 174 18.50 4.98 -3.25
N VAL A 175 17.50 4.64 -2.41
CA VAL A 175 17.73 4.15 -1.03
C VAL A 175 18.52 2.84 -1.04
N GLY A 176 18.15 1.88 -1.90
CA GLY A 176 18.85 0.60 -2.02
C GLY A 176 20.31 0.76 -2.45
N ILE A 177 20.57 1.63 -3.44
CA ILE A 177 21.94 1.95 -3.90
C ILE A 177 22.70 2.67 -2.80
N ALA A 178 22.12 3.68 -2.15
CA ALA A 178 22.79 4.43 -1.09
C ALA A 178 23.18 3.52 0.08
N ALA A 179 22.28 2.63 0.51
CA ALA A 179 22.58 1.63 1.52
C ALA A 179 23.73 0.72 1.09
N ALA A 180 23.75 0.26 -0.17
CA ALA A 180 24.83 -0.57 -0.67
C ALA A 180 26.16 0.17 -0.79
N VAL A 181 26.16 1.46 -1.15
CA VAL A 181 27.36 2.30 -1.18
C VAL A 181 27.92 2.51 0.23
N VAL A 182 27.07 2.72 1.23
CA VAL A 182 27.49 2.84 2.63
C VAL A 182 28.11 1.55 3.14
N LEU A 183 27.52 0.40 2.81
CA LEU A 183 27.92 -0.91 3.34
C LEU A 183 29.10 -1.54 2.60
N ALA A 184 29.16 -1.39 1.28
CA ALA A 184 30.11 -2.07 0.42
C ALA A 184 31.07 -1.12 -0.31
N GLY A 185 30.83 0.19 -0.24
CA GLY A 185 31.56 1.20 -0.98
C GLY A 185 30.97 1.51 -2.37
N PRO A 186 31.38 2.64 -2.96
CA PRO A 186 30.76 3.17 -4.18
C PRO A 186 30.92 2.26 -5.39
N VAL A 187 32.08 1.60 -5.56
CA VAL A 187 32.34 0.72 -6.71
C VAL A 187 31.44 -0.52 -6.65
N VAL A 188 31.39 -1.18 -5.49
CA VAL A 188 30.56 -2.40 -5.31
C VAL A 188 29.07 -2.07 -5.35
N GLY A 189 28.63 -1.00 -4.69
CA GLY A 189 27.21 -0.61 -4.66
C GLY A 189 26.66 -0.26 -6.05
N LEU A 190 27.39 0.55 -6.82
CA LEU A 190 26.95 0.96 -8.17
C LEU A 190 27.05 -0.18 -9.19
N ILE A 191 28.13 -0.96 -9.17
CA ILE A 191 28.29 -2.10 -10.09
C ILE A 191 27.30 -3.21 -9.75
N GLY A 192 27.02 -3.45 -8.46
CA GLY A 192 25.98 -4.37 -8.01
C GLY A 192 24.59 -3.95 -8.49
N ALA A 193 24.24 -2.66 -8.39
CA ALA A 193 22.97 -2.15 -8.91
C ALA A 193 22.85 -2.31 -10.43
N ALA A 194 23.91 -1.95 -11.18
CA ALA A 194 23.95 -2.11 -12.63
C ALA A 194 23.85 -3.59 -13.06
N GLY A 195 24.56 -4.47 -12.36
CA GLY A 195 24.49 -5.90 -12.57
C GLY A 195 23.11 -6.47 -12.27
N GLY A 196 22.43 -5.95 -11.24
CA GLY A 196 21.06 -6.33 -10.93
C GLY A 196 20.06 -5.86 -11.96
N PHE A 197 20.17 -4.62 -12.46
CA PHE A 197 19.34 -4.16 -13.57
C PHE A 197 19.50 -5.06 -14.81
N LEU A 198 20.74 -5.33 -15.23
CA LEU A 198 21.03 -6.18 -16.38
C LEU A 198 20.55 -7.63 -16.16
N GLY A 199 20.77 -8.17 -14.97
CA GLY A 199 20.28 -9.49 -14.59
C GLY A 199 18.76 -9.58 -14.59
N GLY A 200 18.09 -8.52 -14.15
CA GLY A 200 16.63 -8.39 -14.17
C GLY A 200 16.06 -8.43 -15.57
N GLU A 201 16.65 -7.68 -16.48
CA GLU A 201 16.17 -7.59 -17.87
C GLU A 201 16.37 -8.91 -18.63
N LEU A 202 17.50 -9.58 -18.38
CA LEU A 202 17.72 -10.95 -18.88
C LEU A 202 16.72 -11.93 -18.27
N GLY A 203 16.48 -11.83 -16.96
CA GLY A 203 15.49 -12.64 -16.26
C GLY A 203 14.06 -12.41 -16.76
N PHE A 204 13.70 -11.17 -17.06
CA PHE A 204 12.41 -10.78 -17.63
C PHE A 204 12.22 -11.34 -19.03
N ALA A 205 13.23 -11.23 -19.89
CA ALA A 205 13.20 -11.75 -21.25
C ALA A 205 13.08 -13.29 -21.28
N VAL A 206 13.94 -13.98 -20.52
CA VAL A 206 13.91 -15.45 -20.40
C VAL A 206 12.59 -15.90 -19.77
N GLY A 207 12.16 -15.22 -18.71
CA GLY A 207 10.92 -15.52 -18.01
C GLY A 207 9.69 -15.34 -18.89
N GLY A 208 9.65 -14.28 -19.71
CA GLY A 208 8.58 -14.05 -20.67
C GLY A 208 8.53 -15.13 -21.76
N ALA A 209 9.69 -15.57 -22.25
CA ALA A 209 9.78 -16.64 -23.24
C ALA A 209 9.37 -18.01 -22.68
N VAL A 210 9.72 -18.31 -21.42
CA VAL A 210 9.50 -19.62 -20.79
C VAL A 210 8.10 -19.73 -20.15
N PHE A 211 7.68 -18.72 -19.40
CA PHE A 211 6.46 -18.74 -18.59
C PHE A 211 5.31 -17.93 -19.20
N GLY A 212 5.59 -17.15 -20.25
CA GLY A 212 4.64 -16.24 -20.90
C GLY A 212 4.68 -14.83 -20.31
N GLU A 213 4.39 -13.85 -21.17
CA GLU A 213 4.35 -12.43 -20.80
C GLU A 213 3.28 -12.16 -19.73
N GLY A 214 3.66 -11.39 -18.70
CA GLY A 214 2.81 -11.02 -17.57
C GLY A 214 2.59 -12.14 -16.54
N SER A 215 3.15 -13.33 -16.75
CA SER A 215 3.04 -14.44 -15.81
C SER A 215 3.81 -14.19 -14.52
N ASP A 216 3.38 -14.82 -13.43
CA ASP A 216 4.13 -14.78 -12.18
C ASP A 216 5.53 -15.40 -12.32
N GLY A 217 5.70 -16.39 -13.21
CA GLY A 217 7.00 -16.98 -13.53
C GLY A 217 7.97 -15.97 -14.17
N GLN A 218 7.47 -15.08 -15.04
CA GLN A 218 8.28 -13.99 -15.59
C GLN A 218 8.72 -13.01 -14.50
N LYS A 219 7.80 -12.61 -13.60
CA LYS A 219 8.11 -11.69 -12.49
C LYS A 219 9.17 -12.27 -11.55
N TRP A 220 9.05 -13.56 -11.21
CA TRP A 220 10.07 -14.26 -10.42
C TRP A 220 11.41 -14.39 -11.14
N SER A 221 11.39 -14.62 -12.46
CA SER A 221 12.61 -14.69 -13.26
C SER A 221 13.33 -13.36 -13.32
N MET A 222 12.60 -12.25 -13.45
CA MET A 222 13.13 -10.88 -13.36
C MET A 222 13.78 -10.63 -11.99
N LEU A 223 13.08 -10.92 -10.89
CA LEU A 223 13.63 -10.73 -9.54
C LEU A 223 14.87 -11.62 -9.32
N GLY A 224 14.78 -12.91 -9.66
CA GLY A 224 15.88 -13.85 -9.53
C GLY A 224 17.11 -13.46 -10.35
N GLY A 225 16.89 -13.04 -11.60
CA GLY A 225 17.93 -12.50 -12.46
C GLY A 225 18.60 -11.27 -11.85
N SER A 226 17.82 -10.39 -11.24
CA SER A 226 18.35 -9.17 -10.59
C SER A 226 19.19 -9.47 -9.36
N LEU A 227 18.77 -10.44 -8.55
CA LEU A 227 19.54 -10.91 -7.39
C LEU A 227 20.87 -11.55 -7.82
N VAL A 228 20.84 -12.43 -8.83
CA VAL A 228 22.03 -13.11 -9.36
C VAL A 228 22.97 -12.11 -10.02
N GLY A 229 22.45 -11.24 -10.89
CA GLY A 229 23.23 -10.23 -11.58
C GLY A 229 23.90 -9.25 -10.62
N GLY A 230 23.17 -8.77 -9.61
CA GLY A 230 23.72 -7.89 -8.60
C GLY A 230 24.78 -8.56 -7.72
N GLY A 231 24.54 -9.82 -7.32
CA GLY A 231 25.51 -10.60 -6.55
C GLY A 231 26.80 -10.90 -7.33
N LEU A 232 26.71 -11.31 -8.61
CA LEU A 232 27.88 -11.57 -9.46
C LEU A 232 28.67 -10.30 -9.75
N ALA A 233 27.98 -9.20 -10.09
CA ALA A 233 28.62 -7.93 -10.39
C ALA A 233 29.28 -7.32 -9.14
N GLY A 234 28.61 -7.37 -7.99
CA GLY A 234 29.17 -6.93 -6.72
C GLY A 234 30.38 -7.75 -6.29
N LYS A 235 30.35 -9.08 -6.48
CA LYS A 235 31.52 -9.94 -6.23
C LYS A 235 32.69 -9.58 -7.14
N GLY A 236 32.45 -9.39 -8.43
CA GLY A 236 33.48 -8.97 -9.38
C GLY A 236 34.08 -7.61 -9.03
N ALA A 237 33.23 -6.65 -8.65
CA ALA A 237 33.65 -5.33 -8.17
C ALA A 237 34.50 -5.41 -6.89
N GLY A 238 34.11 -6.26 -5.93
CA GLY A 238 34.87 -6.48 -4.70
C GLY A 238 36.24 -7.11 -4.92
N MET A 239 36.45 -7.83 -6.02
CA MET A 239 37.77 -8.36 -6.42
C MET A 239 38.70 -7.28 -7.01
N LEU A 240 38.14 -6.13 -7.44
CA LEU A 240 38.87 -5.01 -8.00
C LEU A 240 39.16 -3.92 -6.95
N GLU A 241 38.46 -3.93 -5.81
CA GLU A 241 38.75 -3.05 -4.68
C GLU A 241 39.93 -3.60 -3.86
N ALA A 242 40.81 -2.70 -3.41
CA ALA A 242 41.82 -3.05 -2.42
C ALA A 242 41.14 -3.55 -1.13
N PRO A 243 41.77 -4.46 -0.35
CA PRO A 243 41.23 -4.90 0.93
C PRO A 243 40.97 -3.67 1.79
N LYS A 244 39.70 -3.34 2.01
CA LYS A 244 39.34 -2.30 2.97
C LYS A 244 39.61 -2.88 4.35
N GLU A 245 40.23 -2.10 5.22
CA GLU A 245 40.11 -2.37 6.65
C GLU A 245 38.61 -2.50 6.94
N PRO A 246 38.19 -3.50 7.75
CA PRO A 246 36.80 -3.59 8.15
C PRO A 246 36.40 -2.20 8.61
N VAL A 247 35.36 -1.64 7.99
CA VAL A 247 34.76 -0.40 8.51
C VAL A 247 34.63 -0.69 10.00
N PRO A 248 35.22 0.13 10.90
CA PRO A 248 34.94 -0.03 12.30
C PRO A 248 33.44 0.14 12.37
N VAL A 249 32.75 -1.00 12.50
CA VAL A 249 31.43 -1.03 13.04
C VAL A 249 31.72 -0.49 14.42
N ALA A 250 31.50 0.82 14.60
CA ALA A 250 31.04 1.27 15.89
C ALA A 250 30.02 0.20 16.24
N VAL A 251 30.37 -0.66 17.21
CA VAL A 251 29.40 -1.55 17.81
C VAL A 251 28.24 -0.61 17.96
N LEU A 252 27.15 -0.86 17.23
CA LEU A 252 25.91 -0.28 17.62
C LEU A 252 25.65 -1.01 18.96
N GLU A 253 26.35 -0.58 20.03
CA GLU A 253 25.63 -0.02 21.14
C GLU A 253 24.66 0.88 20.42
N THR A 254 23.44 0.35 20.25
CA THR A 254 22.25 1.12 19.95
C THR A 254 22.56 2.52 20.44
N PRO A 255 22.71 3.52 19.55
CA PRO A 255 22.94 4.87 20.02
C PRO A 255 21.88 5.09 21.10
N LYS A 256 22.33 5.21 22.34
CA LYS A 256 21.54 5.77 23.43
C LYS A 256 21.45 7.29 23.23
N GLU A 257 21.80 7.78 22.05
CA GLU A 257 21.23 9.01 21.55
C GLU A 257 19.76 8.77 21.23
N PRO A 258 18.87 9.59 21.80
CA PRO A 258 17.44 9.38 21.67
C PRO A 258 17.09 9.32 20.19
N VAL A 259 16.34 8.29 19.78
CA VAL A 259 15.58 8.32 18.54
C VAL A 259 14.90 9.67 18.53
N ALA A 260 15.36 10.59 17.67
CA ALA A 260 14.72 11.88 17.51
C ALA A 260 13.30 11.54 17.11
N ALA A 261 12.35 11.85 18.00
CA ALA A 261 10.96 11.52 17.75
C ALA A 261 10.57 12.07 16.37
N PRO A 262 9.84 11.31 15.55
CA PRO A 262 9.47 11.76 14.23
C PRO A 262 8.80 13.13 14.34
N VAL A 263 9.35 14.12 13.64
CA VAL A 263 8.85 15.49 13.70
C VAL A 263 7.50 15.50 12.99
N SER A 264 6.43 15.55 13.78
CA SER A 264 5.08 15.69 13.23
C SER A 264 4.96 17.04 12.52
N ARG A 265 4.52 17.04 11.27
CA ARG A 265 4.10 18.27 10.57
C ARG A 265 2.78 18.83 11.13
N PHE A 266 2.04 18.01 11.87
CA PHE A 266 0.85 18.39 12.61
C PHE A 266 1.30 18.82 14.01
N ASP A 267 1.11 20.10 14.33
CA ASP A 267 1.36 20.65 15.67
C ASP A 267 0.18 21.55 16.03
N TYR A 268 -0.52 21.22 17.11
CA TYR A 268 -1.61 22.04 17.61
C TYR A 268 -1.69 21.98 19.14
N THR A 269 -2.30 23.00 19.72
CA THR A 269 -2.41 23.12 21.17
C THR A 269 -3.79 22.74 21.69
N VAL A 270 -3.84 22.03 22.81
CA VAL A 270 -5.04 21.71 23.57
C VAL A 270 -5.08 22.55 24.85
N ASP A 271 -6.24 23.15 25.17
CA ASP A 271 -6.34 24.08 26.30
C ASP A 271 -6.29 23.41 27.68
N LYS A 272 -6.62 22.12 27.77
CA LYS A 272 -6.65 21.36 29.03
C LYS A 272 -6.16 19.94 28.80
N VAL A 273 -5.47 19.39 29.80
CA VAL A 273 -5.11 17.97 29.83
C VAL A 273 -6.40 17.13 29.82
N PRO A 274 -6.55 16.19 28.87
CA PRO A 274 -7.68 15.25 28.86
C PRO A 274 -7.79 14.45 30.16
N ALA A 275 -9.02 14.09 30.55
CA ALA A 275 -9.30 13.47 31.87
C ALA A 275 -8.64 12.10 32.06
N ASP A 276 -8.36 11.41 30.96
CA ASP A 276 -7.69 10.12 30.84
C ASP A 276 -6.17 10.19 30.90
N LEU A 277 -5.58 11.40 30.87
CA LEU A 277 -4.16 11.62 31.04
C LEU A 277 -3.84 12.28 32.39
N GLU A 278 -2.62 12.05 32.86
CA GLU A 278 -2.03 12.76 33.99
C GLU A 278 -0.62 13.27 33.62
N PRO A 279 -0.23 14.47 34.09
CA PRO A 279 1.13 14.95 33.94
C PRO A 279 2.10 14.02 34.66
N ASN A 280 3.12 13.54 33.94
CA ASN A 280 4.10 12.61 34.49
C ASN A 280 5.44 12.77 33.77
N SER A 281 6.49 13.11 34.53
CA SER A 281 7.83 13.37 33.99
C SER A 281 8.52 12.13 33.42
N ALA A 282 8.03 10.93 33.73
CA ALA A 282 8.53 9.68 33.14
C ALA A 282 7.98 9.45 31.72
N GLY A 283 6.86 10.06 31.35
CA GLY A 283 6.31 9.95 30.01
C GLY A 283 7.15 10.74 28.99
N VAL A 284 7.35 10.19 27.80
CA VAL A 284 8.23 10.78 26.77
C VAL A 284 7.84 12.22 26.40
N TYR A 285 6.52 12.52 26.39
CA TYR A 285 5.98 13.86 26.16
C TYR A 285 5.41 14.52 27.42
N GLY A 286 5.77 14.04 28.61
CA GLY A 286 5.39 14.64 29.90
C GLY A 286 4.00 14.24 30.43
N TYR A 287 3.35 13.26 29.80
CA TYR A 287 2.04 12.74 30.19
C TYR A 287 2.02 11.21 30.19
N MET A 288 1.22 10.64 31.08
CA MET A 288 0.93 9.20 31.12
C MET A 288 -0.59 8.97 31.11
N PRO A 289 -1.07 7.88 30.49
CA PRO A 289 -2.45 7.46 30.60
C PRO A 289 -2.75 6.96 32.01
N LYS A 290 -3.90 7.33 32.58
CA LYS A 290 -4.35 6.82 33.87
C LYS A 290 -4.69 5.34 33.79
N GLU A 291 -4.51 4.63 34.90
CA GLU A 291 -4.87 3.22 35.01
C GLU A 291 -6.36 3.00 34.68
N GLY A 292 -6.66 1.94 33.92
CA GLY A 292 -8.02 1.61 33.48
C GLY A 292 -8.55 2.40 32.26
N THR A 293 -7.78 3.35 31.73
CA THR A 293 -8.15 4.08 30.49
C THR A 293 -7.84 3.27 29.22
N GLU A 294 -8.37 3.71 28.08
CA GLU A 294 -8.14 3.04 26.80
C GLU A 294 -6.70 3.09 26.29
N PHE A 295 -5.91 4.05 26.78
CA PHE A 295 -4.54 4.30 26.35
C PHE A 295 -3.48 3.74 27.30
N HIS A 296 -3.90 3.18 28.43
CA HIS A 296 -2.98 2.55 29.38
C HIS A 296 -2.21 1.39 28.73
N GLN A 297 -0.95 1.20 29.13
CA GLN A 297 -0.06 0.18 28.55
C GLN A 297 -0.68 -1.22 28.58
N SER A 298 -1.42 -1.56 29.64
CA SER A 298 -2.12 -2.85 29.77
C SER A 298 -3.18 -3.11 28.69
N LYS A 299 -3.65 -2.07 27.98
CA LYS A 299 -4.70 -2.16 26.96
C LYS A 299 -4.22 -1.81 25.56
N TRP A 300 -3.28 -0.86 25.43
CA TRP A 300 -2.74 -0.41 24.15
C TRP A 300 -1.37 -1.02 23.81
N GLY A 301 -0.69 -1.65 24.78
CA GLY A 301 0.58 -2.35 24.57
C GLY A 301 1.78 -1.45 24.30
N VAL A 302 1.65 -0.13 24.47
CA VAL A 302 2.73 0.84 24.28
C VAL A 302 3.26 1.29 25.65
N ASP A 303 4.57 1.19 25.84
CA ASP A 303 5.26 1.78 26.97
C ASP A 303 5.53 3.27 26.67
N TRP A 304 4.75 4.15 27.30
CA TRP A 304 4.84 5.60 27.10
C TRP A 304 6.02 6.25 27.82
N THR A 305 6.75 5.49 28.63
CA THR A 305 8.02 5.91 29.23
C THR A 305 9.22 5.58 28.33
N ASP A 306 9.03 4.63 27.40
CA ASP A 306 10.03 4.24 26.42
C ASP A 306 9.97 5.11 25.16
N ARG A 307 11.11 5.70 24.80
CA ARG A 307 11.21 6.62 23.66
C ARG A 307 11.03 5.92 22.32
N GLU A 308 11.48 4.67 22.19
CA GLU A 308 11.41 3.93 20.93
C GLU A 308 9.98 3.46 20.65
N ALA A 309 9.31 2.89 21.66
CA ALA A 309 7.91 2.52 21.61
C ALA A 309 7.02 3.73 21.32
N THR A 310 7.29 4.86 21.97
CA THR A 310 6.56 6.11 21.75
C THR A 310 6.82 6.68 20.35
N ALA A 311 8.05 6.60 19.83
CA ALA A 311 8.37 7.02 18.46
C ALA A 311 7.63 6.17 17.40
N GLY A 312 7.54 4.85 17.61
CA GLY A 312 6.75 3.96 16.76
C GLY A 312 5.25 4.27 16.79
N ALA A 313 4.71 4.58 17.97
CA ALA A 313 3.33 5.05 18.11
C ALA A 313 3.12 6.41 17.42
N THR A 314 4.09 7.30 17.50
CA THR A 314 4.07 8.63 16.87
C THR A 314 4.04 8.53 15.35
N ALA A 315 4.89 7.70 14.74
CA ALA A 315 4.89 7.50 13.28
C ALA A 315 3.55 6.97 12.76
N LYS A 316 2.96 5.98 13.47
CA LYS A 316 1.61 5.47 13.16
C LYS A 316 0.56 6.56 13.30
N ARG A 317 0.69 7.43 14.30
CA ARG A 317 -0.25 8.52 14.55
C ARG A 317 -0.13 9.63 13.52
N ILE A 318 1.07 9.98 13.05
CA ILE A 318 1.28 10.90 11.92
C ILE A 318 0.55 10.35 10.69
N SER A 319 0.78 9.09 10.33
CA SER A 319 0.11 8.45 9.18
C SER A 319 -1.43 8.49 9.31
N TYR A 320 -1.96 8.35 10.53
CA TYR A 320 -3.38 8.51 10.82
C TYR A 320 -3.86 9.94 10.50
N HIS A 321 -3.15 10.98 10.95
CA HIS A 321 -3.50 12.38 10.65
C HIS A 321 -3.42 12.70 9.16
N GLU A 322 -2.45 12.14 8.43
CA GLU A 322 -2.38 12.29 6.96
C GLU A 322 -3.60 11.71 6.25
N GLY A 323 -4.05 10.52 6.67
CA GLY A 323 -5.30 9.94 6.16
C GLY A 323 -6.55 10.76 6.51
N MET A 324 -6.51 11.54 7.58
CA MET A 324 -7.62 12.42 7.99
C MET A 324 -7.63 13.71 7.18
N GLU A 325 -6.48 14.32 6.92
CA GLU A 325 -6.38 15.49 6.02
C GLU A 325 -6.84 15.14 4.60
N GLN A 326 -6.53 13.93 4.11
CA GLN A 326 -7.05 13.45 2.83
C GLN A 326 -8.58 13.36 2.82
N LYS A 327 -9.20 12.92 3.93
CA LYS A 327 -10.66 12.89 4.07
C LYS A 327 -11.26 14.29 4.14
N GLU A 328 -10.61 15.22 4.81
CA GLU A 328 -11.04 16.63 4.86
C GLU A 328 -10.95 17.30 3.50
N ALA A 329 -9.86 17.08 2.77
CA ALA A 329 -9.70 17.57 1.40
C ALA A 329 -10.77 16.99 0.47
N TRP A 330 -11.08 15.70 0.61
CA TRP A 330 -12.16 15.05 -0.14
C TRP A 330 -13.54 15.64 0.20
N ILE A 331 -13.85 15.88 1.49
CA ILE A 331 -15.10 16.55 1.88
C ILE A 331 -15.19 17.96 1.27
N ALA A 332 -14.09 18.72 1.31
CA ALA A 332 -14.03 20.07 0.77
C ALA A 332 -14.25 20.07 -0.75
N ASP A 333 -13.63 19.13 -1.47
CA ASP A 333 -13.82 18.92 -2.91
C ASP A 333 -15.30 18.62 -3.25
N GLN A 334 -15.91 17.65 -2.56
CA GLN A 334 -17.32 17.29 -2.75
C GLN A 334 -18.26 18.48 -2.51
N ARG A 335 -18.01 19.26 -1.46
CA ARG A 335 -18.79 20.48 -1.17
C ARG A 335 -18.61 21.54 -2.26
N SER A 336 -17.38 21.72 -2.76
CA SER A 336 -17.09 22.67 -3.84
C SER A 336 -17.76 22.25 -5.15
N ALA A 337 -17.93 20.95 -5.37
CA ALA A 337 -18.66 20.36 -6.50
C ALA A 337 -20.19 20.40 -6.32
N GLY A 338 -20.71 20.98 -5.23
CA GLY A 338 -22.14 21.11 -4.98
C GLY A 338 -22.83 19.83 -4.50
N VAL A 339 -22.07 18.82 -4.05
CA VAL A 339 -22.62 17.58 -3.52
C VAL A 339 -23.28 17.86 -2.16
N PRO A 340 -24.53 17.41 -1.93
CA PRO A 340 -25.21 17.66 -0.66
C PRO A 340 -24.57 16.87 0.47
N ASP A 341 -24.53 17.45 1.67
CA ASP A 341 -23.92 16.85 2.87
C ASP A 341 -24.51 15.46 3.20
N GLU A 342 -25.76 15.16 2.82
CA GLU A 342 -26.32 13.81 2.93
C GLU A 342 -25.51 12.78 2.12
N GLN A 343 -25.19 13.07 0.86
CA GLN A 343 -24.41 12.14 0.03
C GLN A 343 -22.98 11.98 0.54
N ILE A 344 -22.38 13.08 0.99
CA ILE A 344 -21.05 13.07 1.60
C ILE A 344 -21.06 12.22 2.88
N ALA A 345 -22.08 12.39 3.74
CA ALA A 345 -22.24 11.63 4.98
C ALA A 345 -22.44 10.12 4.72
N ARG A 346 -23.15 9.75 3.65
CA ARG A 346 -23.30 8.34 3.23
C ARG A 346 -21.98 7.73 2.81
N GLN A 347 -21.28 8.42 1.90
CA GLN A 347 -20.00 7.96 1.36
C GLN A 347 -18.93 7.84 2.45
N ILE A 348 -18.83 8.82 3.35
CA ILE A 348 -17.83 8.79 4.42
C ILE A 348 -18.16 7.74 5.50
N THR A 349 -19.43 7.44 5.73
CA THR A 349 -19.86 6.35 6.63
C THR A 349 -19.42 5.00 6.06
N ASN A 350 -19.61 4.79 4.75
CA ASN A 350 -19.18 3.56 4.08
C ASN A 350 -17.65 3.42 4.10
N SER A 351 -16.92 4.50 3.84
CA SER A 351 -15.46 4.55 3.96
C SER A 351 -14.99 4.18 5.37
N ARG A 352 -15.59 4.76 6.42
CA ARG A 352 -15.25 4.42 7.82
C ARG A 352 -15.54 2.96 8.17
N ASN A 353 -16.63 2.40 7.65
CA ASN A 353 -16.97 1.01 7.86
C ASN A 353 -15.94 0.10 7.16
N ALA A 354 -15.54 0.42 5.94
CA ALA A 354 -14.49 -0.30 5.20
C ALA A 354 -13.13 -0.21 5.91
N ASP A 355 -12.70 0.98 6.32
CA ASP A 355 -11.46 1.20 7.09
C ASP A 355 -11.46 0.36 8.36
N ARG A 356 -12.55 0.39 9.12
CA ARG A 356 -12.69 -0.39 10.34
C ARG A 356 -12.57 -1.90 10.08
N LEU A 357 -13.11 -2.38 8.97
CA LEU A 357 -13.04 -3.79 8.60
C LEU A 357 -11.66 -4.22 8.11
N SER A 358 -10.88 -3.31 7.52
CA SER A 358 -9.51 -3.61 7.05
C SER A 358 -8.55 -4.03 8.16
N TYR A 359 -8.84 -3.71 9.42
CA TYR A 359 -8.04 -4.11 10.58
C TYR A 359 -8.30 -5.55 11.04
N TYR A 360 -9.29 -6.25 10.47
CA TYR A 360 -9.61 -7.63 10.84
C TYR A 360 -9.09 -8.61 9.79
N THR A 361 -8.59 -9.74 10.27
CA THR A 361 -8.20 -10.89 9.42
C THR A 361 -9.42 -11.59 8.84
N GLU A 362 -9.24 -12.36 7.76
CA GLU A 362 -10.34 -13.10 7.11
C GLU A 362 -11.05 -14.06 8.07
N GLU A 363 -10.33 -14.63 9.04
CA GLU A 363 -10.89 -15.51 10.06
C GLU A 363 -11.72 -14.74 11.10
N GLN A 364 -11.38 -13.48 11.37
CA GLN A 364 -12.09 -12.63 12.32
C GLN A 364 -13.34 -11.97 11.70
N LEU A 365 -13.33 -11.74 10.38
CA LEU A 365 -14.40 -11.03 9.66
C LEU A 365 -15.80 -11.68 9.84
N PRO A 366 -15.99 -13.01 9.77
CA PRO A 366 -17.29 -13.64 10.01
C PRO A 366 -17.90 -13.29 11.37
N GLY A 367 -17.08 -13.30 12.43
CA GLY A 367 -17.53 -12.93 13.78
C GLY A 367 -17.89 -11.45 13.88
N VAL A 368 -17.12 -10.58 13.22
CA VAL A 368 -17.40 -9.13 13.15
C VAL A 368 -18.67 -8.85 12.37
N TYR A 369 -18.89 -9.53 11.24
CA TYR A 369 -20.11 -9.41 10.43
C TYR A 369 -21.35 -9.85 11.19
N ALA A 370 -21.29 -10.98 11.90
CA ALA A 370 -22.40 -11.44 12.73
C ALA A 370 -22.75 -10.42 13.84
N ARG A 371 -21.73 -9.86 14.51
CA ARG A 371 -21.93 -8.81 15.52
C ARG A 371 -22.50 -7.52 14.93
N ASN A 372 -22.00 -7.09 13.78
CA ASN A 372 -22.48 -5.87 13.11
C ASN A 372 -23.92 -6.05 12.64
N LEU A 373 -24.25 -7.20 12.05
CA LEU A 373 -25.61 -7.52 11.60
C LEU A 373 -26.59 -7.52 12.79
N ALA A 374 -26.20 -8.10 13.92
CA ALA A 374 -27.03 -8.12 15.13
C ALA A 374 -27.23 -6.72 15.74
N ARG A 375 -26.25 -5.81 15.63
CA ARG A 375 -26.29 -4.48 16.28
C ARG A 375 -26.85 -3.38 15.39
N TYR A 376 -26.56 -3.43 14.09
CA TYR A 376 -26.81 -2.36 13.13
C TYR A 376 -27.72 -2.79 11.97
N GLY A 377 -28.01 -4.09 11.82
CA GLY A 377 -28.73 -4.62 10.67
C GLY A 377 -27.91 -4.68 9.37
N ASP A 378 -26.62 -4.35 9.43
CA ASP A 378 -25.72 -4.30 8.27
C ASP A 378 -24.37 -4.95 8.64
N LYS A 379 -23.84 -5.80 7.74
CA LYS A 379 -22.59 -6.54 7.95
C LYS A 379 -21.37 -5.62 8.06
N MET A 380 -21.38 -4.48 7.39
CA MET A 380 -20.28 -3.54 7.29
C MET A 380 -20.18 -2.66 8.54
N GLY A 381 -21.33 -2.30 9.13
CA GLY A 381 -21.38 -1.43 10.29
C GLY A 381 -22.63 -0.55 10.32
N PRO A 382 -22.64 0.51 11.15
CA PRO A 382 -23.76 1.46 11.13
C PRO A 382 -23.88 2.10 9.74
N SER A 383 -25.06 1.98 9.12
CA SER A 383 -25.38 2.68 7.87
C SER A 383 -25.65 4.16 8.14
N TYR A 384 -25.70 4.96 7.07
CA TYR A 384 -26.12 6.36 7.19
C TYR A 384 -27.54 6.47 7.78
N GLU A 385 -28.47 5.61 7.33
CA GLU A 385 -29.84 5.52 7.84
C GLU A 385 -29.84 5.26 9.34
N TYR A 386 -29.08 4.26 9.80
CA TYR A 386 -28.94 3.96 11.22
C TYR A 386 -28.42 5.16 12.02
N LEU A 387 -27.47 5.92 11.47
CA LEU A 387 -26.92 7.10 12.13
C LEU A 387 -27.93 8.25 12.21
N ILE A 388 -28.72 8.46 11.15
CA ILE A 388 -29.80 9.44 11.13
C ILE A 388 -30.90 9.06 12.13
N GLU A 389 -31.31 7.80 12.15
CA GLU A 389 -32.29 7.25 13.11
C GLU A 389 -31.79 7.36 14.56
N SER A 390 -30.48 7.26 14.78
CA SER A 390 -29.86 7.50 16.08
C SER A 390 -29.79 8.97 16.50
N GLY A 391 -30.33 9.89 15.67
CA GLY A 391 -30.46 11.32 15.96
C GLY A 391 -29.29 12.20 15.50
N LYS A 392 -28.39 11.70 14.65
CA LYS A 392 -27.27 12.49 14.12
C LYS A 392 -27.68 13.26 12.88
N THR A 393 -27.14 14.46 12.69
CA THR A 393 -27.26 15.19 11.42
C THR A 393 -26.17 14.78 10.42
N PRO A 394 -26.35 14.99 9.11
CA PRO A 394 -25.31 14.75 8.11
C PRO A 394 -23.99 15.46 8.44
N GLN A 395 -24.06 16.70 8.94
CA GLN A 395 -22.89 17.48 9.35
C GLN A 395 -22.17 16.83 10.53
N GLN A 396 -22.91 16.34 11.53
CA GLN A 396 -22.33 15.63 12.67
C GLN A 396 -21.70 14.29 12.26
N ILE A 397 -22.27 13.60 11.27
CA ILE A 397 -21.70 12.37 10.71
C ILE A 397 -20.36 12.68 10.04
N ILE A 398 -20.32 13.70 9.16
CA ILE A 398 -19.11 14.17 8.49
C ILE A 398 -18.04 14.61 9.51
N GLN A 399 -18.42 15.42 10.51
CA GLN A 399 -17.48 15.89 11.53
C GLN A 399 -16.95 14.74 12.39
N SER A 400 -17.78 13.75 12.72
CA SER A 400 -17.32 12.56 13.44
C SER A 400 -16.32 11.74 12.64
N ALA A 401 -16.33 11.90 11.32
CA ALA A 401 -15.43 11.19 10.43
C ALA A 401 -13.99 11.72 10.47
N THR A 402 -13.83 13.02 10.72
CA THR A 402 -12.56 13.74 10.69
C THR A 402 -12.05 14.14 12.08
N ARG A 403 -12.74 13.72 13.15
CA ARG A 403 -12.31 14.00 14.52
C ARG A 403 -11.14 13.11 14.97
N THR A 404 -10.13 13.71 15.58
CA THR A 404 -9.00 13.01 16.22
C THR A 404 -9.21 12.86 17.72
N ASN A 405 -8.31 12.13 18.39
CA ASN A 405 -8.35 11.94 19.85
C ASN A 405 -7.19 12.72 20.47
N PRO A 406 -7.48 13.83 21.18
CA PRO A 406 -6.45 14.70 21.76
C PRO A 406 -5.51 13.98 22.72
N SER A 407 -5.98 12.97 23.45
CA SER A 407 -5.17 12.24 24.42
C SER A 407 -4.06 11.45 23.72
N MET A 408 -4.39 10.77 22.63
CA MET A 408 -3.38 10.09 21.81
C MET A 408 -2.45 11.07 21.12
N ASP A 409 -2.98 12.21 20.68
CA ASP A 409 -2.18 13.24 20.01
C ASP A 409 -1.16 13.85 20.99
N ILE A 410 -1.50 13.98 22.28
CA ILE A 410 -0.57 14.39 23.34
C ILE A 410 0.47 13.31 23.63
N LEU A 411 0.05 12.05 23.79
CA LEU A 411 0.96 10.92 24.07
C LEU A 411 1.92 10.62 22.91
N THR A 412 1.64 11.13 21.71
CA THR A 412 2.48 10.98 20.51
C THR A 412 3.15 12.29 20.09
N GLY A 413 3.04 13.35 20.90
CA GLY A 413 3.71 14.62 20.64
C GLY A 413 3.19 15.41 19.43
N ILE A 414 2.04 15.04 18.88
CA ILE A 414 1.33 15.80 17.84
C ILE A 414 0.61 17.01 18.44
N ALA A 415 0.09 16.86 19.66
CA ALA A 415 -0.59 17.92 20.38
C ALA A 415 0.16 18.31 21.65
N LYS A 416 0.17 19.61 21.95
CA LYS A 416 0.77 20.16 23.18
C LYS A 416 -0.33 20.75 24.06
N VAL A 417 -0.22 20.58 25.38
CA VAL A 417 -1.11 21.30 26.29
C VAL A 417 -0.54 22.70 26.51
N LYS A 418 -1.41 23.72 26.47
CA LYS A 418 -1.01 25.12 26.69
C LYS A 418 -0.48 25.39 28.09
#